data_AF-A0A8S0ZBU6-F1
#
_entry.id   AF-A0A8S0ZBU6-F1
#
_cell.length_a   1.000
_cell.length_b   1.000
_cell.length_c   1.000
_cell.angle_alpha   90.00
_cell.angle_beta   90.00
_cell.angle_gamma   90.00
#
_symmetry.space_group_name_H-M   'P 1'
#
loop_
_entity.id
_entity.type
_entity.pdbx_description
1 polymer ?
#
loop_
_entity_poly.entity_id
_entity_poly.type
_entity_poly.pdbx_seq_one_letter_code
_entity_poly.pdbx_strand_id
1 'polypeptide(L)'
;MYSKIQLSMEHLPRQKGFGCLSLKFGCIFSGLLLILYCVLALAKCAALLVFIHQGDDIDQEANYTVVIFIGIIHCVTMLFTTMMLIGAIRERHQLMKPWIIWMSCQLTAGLLLFLFWTTMAMIHHSQTSLVVYIVDFMSLLIRFYMLVLVSSYAKDLEEELGNDRLKRLLEADEPKYSAV
;
A
#
# COMPACT_ATOMS: atom_id res chain seq x y z
N MET A 1 -18.33 -20.18 -13.79
CA MET A 1 -18.42 -18.77 -14.23
C MET A 1 -17.42 -17.96 -13.40
N TYR A 2 -16.21 -17.75 -13.91
CA TYR A 2 -15.22 -16.88 -13.25
C TYR A 2 -15.46 -15.45 -13.72
N SER A 3 -16.07 -14.64 -12.87
CA SER A 3 -16.18 -13.19 -13.07
C SER A 3 -14.78 -12.59 -12.95
N LYS A 4 -14.17 -12.22 -14.08
CA LYS A 4 -13.05 -11.28 -14.11
C LYS A 4 -13.62 -9.92 -13.69
N ILE A 5 -13.45 -9.57 -12.42
CA ILE A 5 -13.58 -8.18 -11.99
C ILE A 5 -12.40 -7.45 -12.64
N GLN A 6 -12.60 -6.94 -13.86
CA GLN A 6 -11.73 -5.95 -14.47
C GLN A 6 -11.98 -4.65 -13.70
N LEU A 7 -11.30 -4.52 -12.56
CA LEU A 7 -11.09 -3.24 -11.90
C LEU A 7 -10.22 -2.42 -12.87
N SER A 8 -10.86 -1.80 -13.87
CA SER A 8 -10.21 -0.93 -14.84
C SER A 8 -9.73 0.30 -14.07
N MET A 9 -8.45 0.25 -13.69
CA MET A 9 -7.71 1.39 -13.19
C MET A 9 -7.22 2.29 -14.33
N GLU A 10 -7.82 2.23 -15.53
CA GLU A 10 -7.39 3.00 -16.71
C GLU A 10 -7.72 4.50 -16.59
N HIS A 11 -8.64 4.88 -15.70
CA HIS A 11 -9.06 6.27 -15.50
C HIS A 11 -8.37 7.02 -14.34
N LEU A 12 -7.40 6.42 -13.66
CA LEU A 12 -6.61 7.15 -12.65
C LEU A 12 -5.63 8.11 -13.36
N PRO A 13 -5.59 9.40 -12.97
CA PRO A 13 -4.71 10.38 -13.60
C PRO A 13 -3.25 9.93 -13.48
N ARG A 14 -2.64 9.68 -14.64
CA ARG A 14 -1.29 9.13 -14.78
C ARG A 14 -0.27 10.17 -14.33
N GLN A 15 0.34 10.01 -13.15
CA GLN A 15 1.47 10.86 -12.73
C GLN A 15 2.72 10.44 -13.52
N LYS A 16 3.10 11.23 -14.52
CA LYS A 16 4.33 11.01 -15.32
C LYS A 16 5.63 11.36 -14.58
N GLY A 17 5.55 11.92 -13.37
CA GLY A 17 6.71 12.26 -12.54
C GLY A 17 6.33 13.03 -11.27
N PHE A 18 7.25 13.05 -10.30
CA PHE A 18 7.11 13.78 -9.04
C PHE A 18 7.96 15.05 -9.12
N GLY A 19 7.42 16.20 -9.57
CA GLY A 19 8.16 17.47 -9.57
C GLY A 19 9.60 17.40 -10.14
N CYS A 20 9.78 16.77 -11.31
CA CYS A 20 11.06 16.44 -11.98
C CYS A 20 11.86 15.24 -11.43
N LEU A 21 11.41 14.53 -10.38
CA LEU A 21 12.03 13.31 -9.88
C LEU A 21 11.43 12.04 -10.53
N SER A 22 12.29 11.05 -10.75
CA SER A 22 11.93 9.73 -11.30
C SER A 22 10.89 9.03 -10.42
N LEU A 23 9.86 8.44 -11.03
CA LEU A 23 8.81 7.65 -10.36
C LEU A 23 9.40 6.53 -9.47
N LYS A 24 10.54 5.98 -9.89
CA LYS A 24 11.34 5.00 -9.14
C LYS A 24 11.80 5.55 -7.78
N PHE A 25 12.28 6.78 -7.74
CA PHE A 25 12.74 7.42 -6.49
C PHE A 25 11.58 7.61 -5.52
N GLY A 26 10.43 8.08 -6.00
CA GLY A 26 9.22 8.22 -5.19
C GLY A 26 8.76 6.88 -4.60
N CYS A 27 8.84 5.81 -5.39
CA CYS A 27 8.46 4.46 -4.96
C CYS A 27 9.38 3.94 -3.84
N ILE A 28 10.70 4.12 -4.00
CA ILE A 28 11.71 3.71 -3.02
C ILE A 28 11.54 4.53 -1.73
N PHE A 29 11.41 5.85 -1.85
CA PHE A 29 11.24 6.75 -0.70
C PHE A 29 9.96 6.43 0.08
N SER A 30 8.84 6.22 -0.62
CA SER A 30 7.59 5.80 -0.01
C SER A 30 7.72 4.47 0.72
N GLY A 31 8.42 3.49 0.14
CA GLY A 31 8.66 2.19 0.77
C GLY A 31 9.49 2.32 2.05
N LEU A 32 10.55 3.11 2.04
CA LEU A 32 11.40 3.36 3.21
C LEU A 32 10.63 4.06 4.34
N LEU A 33 9.82 5.08 4.02
CA LEU A 33 8.97 5.75 5.00
C LEU A 33 7.96 4.79 5.64
N LEU A 34 7.34 3.91 4.84
CA LEU A 34 6.37 2.95 5.36
C LEU A 34 7.03 1.87 6.22
N ILE A 35 8.26 1.44 5.88
CA ILE A 35 9.05 0.54 6.74
C ILE A 35 9.35 1.21 8.08
N LEU A 36 9.84 2.46 8.06
CA LEU A 36 10.11 3.21 9.28
C LEU A 36 8.85 3.34 10.15
N TYR A 37 7.72 3.66 9.55
CA TYR A 37 6.42 3.71 10.23
C TYR A 37 6.06 2.36 10.87
N CYS A 38 6.22 1.24 10.15
CA CYS A 38 5.93 -0.08 10.69
C CYS A 38 6.85 -0.45 11.87
N VAL A 39 8.14 -0.10 11.81
CA VAL A 39 9.08 -0.32 12.92
C VAL A 39 8.64 0.45 14.17
N LEU A 40 8.27 1.73 14.02
CA LEU A 40 7.79 2.54 15.14
C LEU A 40 6.46 1.99 15.71
N ALA A 41 5.54 1.54 14.84
CA ALA A 41 4.28 0.95 15.25
C ALA A 41 4.49 -0.38 16.01
N LEU A 42 5.41 -1.23 15.54
CA LEU A 42 5.77 -2.47 16.23
C LEU A 42 6.42 -2.20 17.59
N ALA A 43 7.30 -1.19 17.69
CA ALA A 43 7.87 -0.78 18.97
C ALA A 43 6.79 -0.30 19.96
N LYS A 44 5.78 0.43 19.48
CA LYS A 44 4.61 0.82 20.28
C LYS A 44 3.79 -0.39 20.72
N CYS A 45 3.53 -1.35 19.82
CA CYS A 45 2.82 -2.59 20.17
C CYS A 45 3.57 -3.38 21.23
N ALA A 46 4.89 -3.51 21.10
CA ALA A 46 5.73 -4.19 22.09
C ALA A 46 5.68 -3.50 23.46
N ALA A 47 5.75 -2.16 23.49
CA ALA A 47 5.62 -1.40 24.72
C ALA A 47 4.25 -1.61 25.38
N LEU A 48 3.17 -1.54 24.61
CA LEU A 48 1.81 -1.79 25.10
C LEU A 48 1.66 -3.21 25.66
N LEU A 49 2.27 -4.21 25.01
CA LEU A 49 2.23 -5.60 25.48
C LEU A 49 2.85 -5.76 26.87
N VAL A 50 3.97 -5.07 27.13
CA VAL A 50 4.64 -5.07 28.44
C VAL A 50 3.74 -4.43 29.51
N PHE A 51 3.10 -3.30 29.20
CA PHE A 51 2.18 -2.65 30.14
C PHE A 51 0.94 -3.51 30.44
N ILE A 52 0.34 -4.11 29.39
CA ILE A 52 -0.82 -4.99 29.52
C ILE A 52 -0.47 -6.20 30.40
N HIS A 53 0.71 -6.80 30.24
CA HIS A 53 1.14 -7.94 31.05
C HIS A 53 1.33 -7.62 32.55
N GLN A 54 1.52 -6.35 32.91
CA GLN A 54 1.71 -5.91 34.30
C GLN A 54 0.40 -5.48 34.99
N GLY A 55 -0.70 -5.33 34.25
CA GLY A 55 -2.04 -5.14 34.81
C GLY A 55 -2.69 -6.47 35.19
N ASP A 56 -3.73 -6.43 36.03
CA ASP A 56 -4.37 -7.62 36.64
C ASP A 56 -5.90 -7.59 36.45
N ASP A 57 -6.38 -7.14 35.29
CA ASP A 57 -7.81 -6.87 35.02
C ASP A 57 -8.38 -7.70 33.85
N ILE A 58 -9.67 -8.06 33.92
CA ILE A 58 -10.35 -8.93 32.94
C ILE A 58 -10.45 -8.32 31.53
N ASP A 59 -10.32 -6.99 31.40
CA ASP A 59 -10.23 -6.28 30.10
C ASP A 59 -8.89 -6.49 29.36
N GLN A 60 -7.93 -7.15 30.01
CA GLN A 60 -6.57 -7.41 29.51
C GLN A 60 -6.54 -8.39 28.34
N GLU A 61 -7.37 -9.44 28.37
CA GLU A 61 -7.41 -10.48 27.31
C GLU A 61 -7.88 -9.90 25.96
N ALA A 62 -8.90 -9.04 25.98
CA ALA A 62 -9.40 -8.36 24.78
C ALA A 62 -8.36 -7.38 24.22
N ASN A 63 -7.73 -6.59 25.09
CA ASN A 63 -6.70 -5.63 24.69
C ASN A 63 -5.43 -6.31 24.15
N TYR A 64 -5.03 -7.44 24.75
CA TYR A 64 -3.89 -8.24 24.31
C TYR A 64 -4.10 -8.79 22.90
N THR A 65 -5.28 -9.35 22.64
CA THR A 65 -5.67 -9.88 21.33
C THR A 65 -5.63 -8.79 20.25
N VAL A 66 -6.16 -7.59 20.55
CA VAL A 66 -6.15 -6.45 19.63
C VAL A 66 -4.71 -6.00 19.32
N VAL A 67 -3.85 -5.88 20.33
CA VAL A 67 -2.46 -5.44 20.15
C VAL A 67 -1.66 -6.45 19.30
N ILE A 68 -1.84 -7.75 19.54
CA ILE A 68 -1.21 -8.79 18.71
C ILE A 68 -1.69 -8.70 17.27
N PHE A 69 -3.00 -8.58 17.06
CA PHE A 69 -3.57 -8.49 15.72
C PHE A 69 -3.03 -7.28 14.95
N ILE A 70 -2.96 -6.11 15.59
CA ILE A 70 -2.34 -4.91 15.02
C ILE A 70 -0.86 -5.15 14.70
N GLY A 71 -0.12 -5.82 15.60
CA GLY A 71 1.28 -6.19 15.38
C GLY A 71 1.45 -7.07 14.13
N ILE A 72 0.62 -8.09 13.96
CA ILE A 72 0.63 -8.97 12.78
C ILE A 72 0.38 -8.15 11.50
N ILE A 73 -0.60 -7.24 11.50
CA ILE A 73 -0.88 -6.37 10.36
C ILE A 73 0.36 -5.54 9.98
N HIS A 74 1.05 -4.95 10.96
CA HIS A 74 2.27 -4.18 10.70
C HIS A 74 3.42 -5.06 10.19
N CYS A 75 3.59 -6.27 10.71
CA CYS A 75 4.57 -7.23 10.20
C CYS A 75 4.29 -7.61 8.74
N VAL A 76 3.05 -7.98 8.40
CA VAL A 76 2.66 -8.32 7.01
C VAL A 76 2.86 -7.13 6.08
N THR A 77 2.49 -5.93 6.53
CA THR A 77 2.70 -4.69 5.77
C THR A 77 4.18 -4.45 5.51
N MET A 78 5.04 -4.65 6.50
CA MET A 78 6.49 -4.52 6.36
C MET A 78 7.06 -5.54 5.37
N LEU A 79 6.61 -6.79 5.41
CA LEU A 79 7.02 -7.84 4.47
C LEU A 79 6.67 -7.48 3.02
N PHE A 80 5.41 -7.13 2.76
CA PHE A 80 5.01 -6.72 1.41
C PHE A 80 5.69 -5.43 0.96
N THR A 81 5.96 -4.49 1.87
CA THR A 81 6.67 -3.26 1.54
C THR A 81 8.11 -3.56 1.12
N THR A 82 8.75 -4.53 1.78
CA THR A 82 10.09 -5.00 1.40
C THR A 82 10.07 -5.67 0.02
N MET A 83 9.08 -6.53 -0.26
CA MET A 83 8.91 -7.13 -1.59
C MET A 83 8.70 -6.08 -2.67
N MET A 84 7.88 -5.06 -2.40
CA MET A 84 7.66 -3.93 -3.29
C MET A 84 8.94 -3.14 -3.53
N LEU A 85 9.75 -2.89 -2.49
CA LEU A 85 11.04 -2.21 -2.62
C LEU A 85 12.01 -3.01 -3.51
N ILE A 86 12.10 -4.32 -3.30
CA ILE A 86 12.91 -5.21 -4.16
C ILE A 86 12.39 -5.18 -5.60
N GLY A 87 11.06 -5.20 -5.78
CA GLY A 87 10.41 -5.07 -7.08
C GLY A 87 10.74 -3.75 -7.76
N ALA A 88 10.76 -2.65 -7.02
CA ALA A 88 11.09 -1.33 -7.55
C ALA A 88 12.59 -1.20 -7.92
N ILE A 89 13.49 -1.76 -7.11
CA ILE A 89 14.94 -1.75 -7.38
C ILE A 89 15.26 -2.62 -8.60
N ARG A 90 14.65 -3.82 -8.67
CA ARG A 90 14.86 -4.79 -9.75
C ARG A 90 13.94 -4.59 -10.95
N GLU A 91 13.16 -3.52 -10.98
CA GLU A 91 12.25 -3.18 -12.08
C GLU A 91 11.30 -4.35 -12.46
N ARG A 92 10.81 -5.08 -11.44
CA ARG A 92 9.92 -6.24 -11.60
C ARG A 92 8.55 -5.95 -11.01
N HIS A 93 7.62 -5.53 -11.87
CA HIS A 93 6.24 -5.20 -11.48
C HIS A 93 5.53 -6.34 -10.74
N GLN A 94 5.85 -7.61 -11.02
CA GLN A 94 5.24 -8.78 -10.39
C GLN A 94 5.46 -8.82 -8.86
N LEU A 95 6.61 -8.35 -8.39
CA LEU A 95 6.93 -8.30 -6.96
C LEU A 95 6.21 -7.15 -6.23
N MET A 96 5.73 -6.15 -6.99
CA MET A 96 5.00 -5.00 -6.45
C MET A 96 3.50 -5.29 -6.30
N LYS A 97 2.94 -6.22 -7.09
CA LYS A 97 1.51 -6.57 -7.10
C LYS A 97 0.94 -6.94 -5.72
N PRO A 98 1.59 -7.82 -4.91
CA PRO A 98 1.07 -8.17 -3.58
C PRO A 98 0.89 -6.96 -2.65
N TRP A 99 1.85 -6.03 -2.67
CA TRP A 99 1.77 -4.80 -1.88
C TRP A 99 0.63 -3.89 -2.34
N ILE A 100 0.45 -3.72 -3.66
CA ILE A 100 -0.64 -2.91 -4.21
C ILE A 100 -2.01 -3.46 -3.77
N ILE A 101 -2.19 -4.78 -3.85
CA ILE A 101 -3.44 -5.45 -3.43
C ILE A 101 -3.67 -5.26 -1.93
N TRP A 102 -2.66 -5.55 -1.12
CA TRP A 102 -2.73 -5.43 0.34
C TRP A 102 -3.03 -4.00 0.79
N MET A 103 -2.33 -3.00 0.24
CA MET A 103 -2.54 -1.60 0.56
C MET A 103 -3.90 -1.09 0.10
N SER A 104 -4.42 -1.56 -1.03
CA SER A 104 -5.78 -1.22 -1.49
C SER A 104 -6.83 -1.72 -0.51
N CYS A 105 -6.66 -2.95 0.00
CA CYS A 105 -7.55 -3.53 1.01
C CYS A 105 -7.49 -2.72 2.32
N GLN A 106 -6.29 -2.43 2.82
CA GLN A 106 -6.12 -1.61 4.03
C GLN A 106 -6.72 -0.21 3.90
N LEU A 107 -6.52 0.44 2.76
CA LEU A 107 -7.05 1.78 2.53
C LEU A 107 -8.59 1.77 2.52
N THR A 108 -9.19 0.77 1.87
CA THR A 108 -10.65 0.62 1.82
C THR A 108 -11.22 0.35 3.21
N ALA A 109 -10.62 -0.59 3.96
CA ALA A 109 -11.01 -0.86 5.33
C ALA A 109 -10.84 0.36 6.24
N GLY A 110 -9.72 1.09 6.09
CA GLY A 110 -9.44 2.31 6.84
C GLY A 110 -10.44 3.42 6.56
N LEU A 111 -10.84 3.61 5.29
CA LEU A 111 -11.87 4.57 4.92
C LEU A 111 -13.24 4.21 5.53
N LEU A 112 -13.63 2.94 5.46
CA LEU A 112 -14.88 2.47 6.05
C LEU A 112 -14.91 2.64 7.57
N LEU A 113 -13.82 2.27 8.25
CA LEU A 113 -13.67 2.45 9.70
C LEU A 113 -13.67 3.93 10.09
N PHE A 114 -13.00 4.79 9.32
CA PHE A 114 -13.02 6.23 9.54
C PHE A 114 -14.44 6.78 9.47
N LEU A 115 -15.19 6.47 8.40
CA LEU A 115 -16.58 6.91 8.24
C LEU A 115 -17.49 6.39 9.36
N PHE A 116 -17.35 5.11 9.72
CA PHE A 116 -18.10 4.50 10.80
C PHE A 116 -17.82 5.20 12.14
N TRP A 117 -16.54 5.38 12.47
CA TRP A 117 -16.11 6.01 13.71
C TRP A 117 -16.55 7.47 13.80
N THR A 118 -16.37 8.25 12.72
CA THR A 118 -16.84 9.65 12.68
C THR A 118 -18.35 9.73 12.87
N THR A 119 -19.12 8.82 12.27
CA THR A 119 -20.58 8.80 12.39
C THR A 119 -21.00 8.50 13.82
N MET A 120 -20.42 7.46 14.44
CA MET A 120 -20.71 7.09 15.82
C MET A 120 -20.33 8.19 16.81
N ALA A 121 -19.19 8.85 16.60
CA ALA A 121 -18.74 9.95 17.44
C ALA A 121 -19.69 11.15 17.39
N MET A 122 -20.24 11.46 16.22
CA MET A 122 -21.24 12.53 16.05
C MET A 122 -22.57 12.20 16.75
N ILE A 123 -23.03 10.94 16.67
CA ILE A 123 -24.26 10.49 17.33
C ILE A 123 -24.11 10.53 18.86
N HIS A 124 -22.94 10.11 19.37
CA HIS A 124 -22.69 10.00 20.81
C HIS A 124 -22.17 11.30 21.44
N HIS A 125 -22.12 12.41 20.69
CA HIS A 125 -21.54 13.68 21.14
C HIS A 125 -20.15 13.53 21.78
N SER A 126 -19.33 12.66 21.19
CA SER A 126 -17.95 12.44 21.63
C SER A 126 -17.13 13.73 21.53
N GLN A 127 -16.37 14.06 22.57
CA GLN A 127 -15.49 15.23 22.60
C GLN A 127 -14.14 14.98 21.90
N THR A 128 -14.13 14.18 20.84
CA THR A 128 -12.91 13.99 20.05
C THR A 128 -12.57 15.30 19.33
N SER A 129 -11.35 15.79 19.51
CA SER A 129 -10.91 17.02 18.87
C SER A 129 -10.95 16.90 17.35
N LEU A 130 -11.45 17.95 16.68
CA LEU A 130 -11.46 18.06 15.22
C LEU A 130 -10.07 17.84 14.59
N VAL A 131 -9.00 18.19 15.31
CA VAL A 131 -7.61 17.98 14.87
C VAL A 131 -7.31 16.51 14.64
N VAL A 132 -7.86 15.59 15.46
CA VAL A 132 -7.63 14.15 15.33
C VAL A 132 -8.22 13.64 14.01
N TYR A 133 -9.45 14.04 13.69
CA TYR A 133 -10.09 13.66 12.42
C TYR A 133 -9.34 14.20 11.19
N ILE A 134 -8.83 15.43 11.26
CA ILE A 134 -8.00 15.98 10.17
C ILE A 134 -6.74 15.16 10.00
N VAL A 135 -6.04 14.83 11.09
CA VAL A 135 -4.80 14.03 11.03
C VAL A 135 -5.07 12.63 10.46
N ASP A 136 -6.14 11.97 10.89
CA ASP A 136 -6.53 10.64 10.39
C ASP A 136 -6.89 10.69 8.90
N PHE A 137 -7.65 11.69 8.48
CA PHE A 137 -7.99 11.88 7.07
C PHE A 137 -6.76 12.18 6.22
N MET A 138 -5.85 13.04 6.71
CA MET A 138 -4.58 13.32 6.04
C MET A 138 -3.70 12.07 5.91
N SER A 139 -3.68 11.22 6.93
CA SER A 139 -2.98 9.93 6.89
C SER A 139 -3.55 9.01 5.79
N LEU A 140 -4.88 8.94 5.66
CA LEU A 140 -5.54 8.20 4.56
C LEU A 140 -5.17 8.77 3.18
N LEU A 141 -5.15 10.10 3.02
CA LEU A 141 -4.76 10.74 1.77
C LEU A 141 -3.30 10.44 1.40
N ILE A 142 -2.38 10.50 2.37
CA ILE A 142 -0.96 10.15 2.14
C ILE A 142 -0.84 8.68 1.71
N ARG A 143 -1.55 7.76 2.35
CA ARG A 143 -1.53 6.34 1.96
C ARG A 143 -2.12 6.10 0.58
N PHE A 144 -3.22 6.79 0.25
CA PHE A 144 -3.80 6.75 -1.10
C PHE A 144 -2.81 7.26 -2.14
N TYR A 145 -2.13 8.37 -1.84
CA TYR A 145 -1.10 8.94 -2.69
C TYR A 145 0.04 7.94 -2.96
N MET A 146 0.57 7.30 -1.90
CA MET A 146 1.59 6.26 -2.03
C MET A 146 1.11 5.09 -2.91
N LEU A 147 -0.13 4.65 -2.75
CA LEU A 147 -0.73 3.59 -3.56
C LEU A 147 -0.78 3.98 -5.04
N VAL A 148 -1.24 5.19 -5.37
CA VAL A 148 -1.29 5.70 -6.75
C VAL A 148 0.12 5.79 -7.33
N LEU A 149 1.11 6.25 -6.56
CA LEU A 149 2.48 6.36 -7.03
C LEU A 149 3.08 5.01 -7.37
N VAL A 150 3.00 4.04 -6.46
CA VAL A 150 3.56 2.69 -6.65
C VAL A 150 2.82 1.94 -7.76
N SER A 151 1.49 2.07 -7.84
CA SER A 151 0.70 1.45 -8.91
C SER A 151 1.00 2.05 -10.28
N SER A 152 1.23 3.36 -10.36
CA SER A 152 1.64 4.02 -11.60
C SER A 152 3.00 3.50 -12.06
N TYR A 153 3.98 3.38 -11.15
CA TYR A 153 5.29 2.81 -11.47
C TYR A 153 5.22 1.33 -11.88
N ALA A 154 4.40 0.53 -11.20
CA ALA A 154 4.21 -0.87 -11.57
C ALA A 154 3.59 -1.03 -12.97
N LYS A 155 2.67 -0.15 -13.36
CA LYS A 155 2.06 -0.13 -14.70
C LYS A 155 3.06 0.29 -15.77
N ASP A 156 3.87 1.32 -15.52
CA ASP A 156 4.90 1.75 -16.47
C ASP A 156 5.88 0.61 -16.77
N LEU A 157 6.29 -0.16 -15.75
CA LEU A 157 7.12 -1.37 -15.92
C LEU A 157 6.41 -2.51 -16.67
N GLU A 158 5.09 -2.64 -16.55
CA GLU A 158 4.30 -3.65 -17.26
C GLU A 158 4.15 -3.30 -18.74
N GLU A 159 3.95 -2.01 -19.06
CA GLU A 159 3.89 -1.50 -20.42
C GLU A 159 5.25 -1.61 -21.14
N GLU A 160 6.35 -1.24 -20.48
CA GLU A 160 7.70 -1.35 -21.04
C GLU A 160 8.05 -2.79 -21.41
N LEU A 161 7.75 -3.75 -20.52
CA LEU A 161 7.93 -5.17 -20.80
C LEU A 161 7.04 -5.66 -21.95
N GLY A 162 5.82 -5.13 -22.08
CA GLY A 162 4.91 -5.44 -23.19
C GLY A 162 5.46 -4.97 -24.54
N ASN A 163 5.97 -3.74 -24.59
CA ASN A 163 6.57 -3.15 -25.79
C ASN A 163 7.83 -3.90 -26.23
N ASP A 164 8.69 -4.29 -25.29
CA ASP A 164 9.88 -5.08 -25.59
C ASP A 164 9.53 -6.46 -26.19
N ARG A 165 8.48 -7.10 -25.69
CA ARG A 165 8.01 -8.38 -26.24
C ARG A 165 7.46 -8.21 -27.65
N LEU A 166 6.69 -7.16 -27.89
CA LEU A 166 6.16 -6.85 -29.23
C LEU A 166 7.29 -6.59 -30.23
N LYS A 167 8.29 -5.80 -29.84
CA LYS A 167 9.47 -5.51 -30.69
C LYS A 167 10.21 -6.79 -31.08
N ARG A 168 10.44 -7.70 -30.13
CA ARG A 168 11.08 -9.00 -30.40
C ARG A 168 10.25 -9.89 -31.35
N LEU A 169 8.92 -9.82 -31.27
CA LEU A 169 8.04 -10.57 -32.17
C LEU A 169 8.10 -10.01 -33.60
N LEU A 170 8.15 -8.68 -33.74
CA LEU A 170 8.29 -8.03 -35.06
C LEU A 170 9.65 -8.35 -35.71
N GLU A 171 10.74 -8.26 -34.94
CA GLU A 171 12.10 -8.62 -35.42
C GLU A 171 12.22 -10.11 -35.80
N ALA A 172 11.45 -10.99 -35.15
CA ALA A 172 11.42 -12.42 -35.47
C ALA A 172 10.64 -12.75 -36.76
N ASP A 173 9.78 -11.85 -37.26
CA ASP A 173 8.96 -12.05 -38.45
C ASP A 173 9.62 -11.48 -39.74
N GLU A 174 10.57 -10.55 -39.61
CA GLU A 174 11.35 -10.00 -40.74
C GLU A 174 12.31 -10.96 -41.49
N PRO A 175 12.88 -12.06 -40.93
CA PRO A 175 13.89 -12.85 -41.65
C PRO A 175 13.35 -13.66 -42.84
N LYS A 176 12.04 -13.60 -43.15
CA LYS A 176 11.45 -14.28 -44.31
C LYS A 176 11.33 -13.45 -45.59
N TYR A 177 11.55 -12.14 -45.53
CA TYR A 177 11.33 -11.26 -46.70
C TYR A 177 12.60 -10.69 -47.35
N SER A 178 13.79 -10.93 -46.79
CA SER A 178 15.07 -10.46 -47.35
C SER A 178 15.83 -11.49 -48.19
N ALA A 179 15.19 -12.61 -48.55
CA ALA A 179 15.77 -13.67 -49.38
C ALA A 179 14.92 -13.92 -50.63
N VAL A 180 14.69 -12.87 -51.44
CA VAL A 180 14.26 -12.95 -52.85
C VAL A 180 15.04 -11.92 -53.64
#